data_AF-A0A9X6KLY6-F1
#
_entry.id   AF-A0A9X6KLY6-F1
#
_cell.length_a   1.000
_cell.length_b   1.000
_cell.length_c   1.000
_cell.angle_alpha   90.00
_cell.angle_beta   90.00
_cell.angle_gamma   90.00
#
_symmetry.space_group_name_H-M   'P 1'
#
loop_
_entity.id
_entity.type
_entity.pdbx_description
1 polymer ?
#
loop_
_entity_poly.entity_id
_entity_poly.type
_entity_poly.pdbx_seq_one_letter_code
_entity_poly.pdbx_strand_id
1 'polypeptide(L)'
;MTERKYALFASTSLLVMAFIAFFSYGFVHGNLVIQGDASTTFHNIQTSNSLFKAEVFGWIIIFITDIVAAWALYFFLKPIHTSLSLLAALLRLMYTAILGIAIFNLILALLLSKNTIANPETYTMLFLSAFEYIWSVGLIIFGLHLFVLGYVAFLSKQIPKFISILLFIAATGYMLIHVMNTMFTQYDTMISLIQSLFQLPMIAGELGLAIWLLLKGGKHSN
;
A
#
# COMPACT_ATOMS: atom_id res chain seq x y z
N MET A 1 -13.04 -22.67 5.08
CA MET A 1 -13.74 -22.02 3.93
C MET A 1 -13.25 -22.64 2.63
N THR A 2 -14.00 -22.48 1.52
CA THR A 2 -13.54 -22.95 0.21
C THR A 2 -12.48 -22.01 -0.37
N GLU A 3 -11.63 -22.51 -1.26
CA GLU A 3 -10.64 -21.69 -2.00
C GLU A 3 -11.28 -20.49 -2.68
N ARG A 4 -12.47 -20.69 -3.26
CA ARG A 4 -13.25 -19.61 -3.89
C ARG A 4 -13.59 -18.47 -2.92
N LYS A 5 -13.96 -18.80 -1.68
CA LYS A 5 -14.26 -17.76 -0.67
C LYS A 5 -13.00 -16.98 -0.30
N TYR A 6 -11.86 -17.66 -0.10
CA TYR A 6 -10.59 -16.98 0.16
C TYR A 6 -10.15 -16.09 -1.02
N ALA A 7 -10.30 -16.56 -2.26
CA ALA A 7 -10.04 -15.74 -3.44
C ALA A 7 -10.92 -14.47 -3.48
N LEU A 8 -12.20 -14.59 -3.14
CA LEU A 8 -13.11 -13.45 -3.06
C LEU A 8 -12.67 -12.45 -1.98
N PHE A 9 -12.39 -12.91 -0.75
CA PHE A 9 -11.91 -12.03 0.32
C PHE A 9 -10.61 -11.31 -0.06
N ALA A 10 -9.64 -12.02 -0.66
CA ALA A 10 -8.41 -11.41 -1.14
C ALA A 10 -8.69 -10.36 -2.24
N SER A 11 -9.47 -10.73 -3.26
CA SER A 11 -9.78 -9.82 -4.38
C SER A 11 -10.53 -8.56 -3.95
N THR A 12 -11.57 -8.70 -3.13
CA THR A 12 -12.37 -7.57 -2.65
C THR A 12 -11.51 -6.65 -1.80
N SER A 13 -10.67 -7.20 -0.92
CA SER A 13 -9.77 -6.39 -0.10
C SER A 13 -8.79 -5.59 -0.97
N LEU A 14 -8.15 -6.23 -1.96
CA LEU A 14 -7.23 -5.56 -2.88
C LEU A 14 -7.90 -4.45 -3.70
N LEU A 15 -9.11 -4.69 -4.22
CA LEU A 15 -9.85 -3.71 -5.00
C LEU A 15 -10.34 -2.52 -4.14
N VAL A 16 -10.82 -2.79 -2.92
CA VAL A 16 -11.19 -1.75 -1.96
C VAL A 16 -9.97 -0.91 -1.60
N MET A 17 -8.83 -1.53 -1.29
CA MET A 17 -7.59 -0.80 -1.00
C MET A 17 -7.18 0.12 -2.14
N ALA A 18 -7.18 -0.38 -3.39
CA ALA A 18 -6.79 0.44 -4.54
C ALA A 18 -7.70 1.66 -4.72
N PHE A 19 -9.02 1.49 -4.59
CA PHE A 19 -9.97 2.59 -4.68
C PHE A 19 -9.82 3.60 -3.54
N ILE A 20 -9.68 3.11 -2.30
CA ILE A 20 -9.53 3.97 -1.12
C ILE A 20 -8.16 4.67 -1.11
N ALA A 21 -7.10 4.04 -1.63
CA ALA A 21 -5.78 4.66 -1.76
C ALA A 21 -5.80 5.79 -2.81
N PHE A 22 -6.47 5.57 -3.94
CA PHE A 22 -6.70 6.63 -4.93
C PHE A 22 -7.42 7.84 -4.31
N PHE A 23 -8.46 7.61 -3.52
CA PHE A 23 -9.16 8.70 -2.82
C PHE A 23 -8.29 9.35 -1.74
N SER A 24 -7.79 8.57 -0.77
CA SER A 24 -7.15 9.09 0.44
C SER A 24 -5.80 9.73 0.14
N TYR A 25 -4.95 9.05 -0.63
CA TYR A 25 -3.62 9.53 -0.96
C TYR A 25 -3.62 10.34 -2.26
N GLY A 26 -4.14 9.77 -3.34
CA GLY A 26 -4.10 10.40 -4.66
C GLY A 26 -4.89 11.71 -4.74
N PHE A 27 -6.09 11.76 -4.15
CA PHE A 27 -6.94 12.93 -4.17
C PHE A 27 -6.81 13.79 -2.91
N VAL A 28 -7.08 13.24 -1.71
CA VAL A 28 -7.11 14.07 -0.50
C VAL A 28 -5.72 14.55 -0.12
N HIS A 29 -4.78 13.64 0.13
CA HIS A 29 -3.42 14.00 0.55
C HIS A 29 -2.74 14.91 -0.49
N GLY A 30 -2.84 14.55 -1.77
CA GLY A 30 -2.26 15.31 -2.88
C GLY A 30 -2.82 16.73 -3.07
N ASN A 31 -4.04 17.02 -2.58
CA ASN A 31 -4.59 18.39 -2.61
C ASN A 31 -4.33 19.18 -1.31
N LEU A 32 -4.16 18.49 -0.17
CA LEU A 32 -3.99 19.15 1.12
C LEU A 32 -2.52 19.43 1.46
N VAL A 33 -1.60 18.56 1.04
CA VAL A 33 -0.19 18.61 1.43
C VAL A 33 0.66 19.21 0.31
N ILE A 34 1.22 20.39 0.58
CA ILE A 34 2.14 21.08 -0.32
C ILE A 34 3.56 20.88 0.20
N GLN A 35 4.34 20.05 -0.49
CA GLN A 35 5.72 19.77 -0.08
C GLN A 35 6.55 21.05 0.02
N GLY A 36 7.24 21.23 1.15
CA GLY A 36 8.08 22.39 1.41
C GLY A 36 7.33 23.64 1.90
N ASP A 37 5.99 23.64 1.92
CA ASP A 37 5.18 24.75 2.42
C ASP A 37 4.29 24.32 3.59
N ALA A 38 4.86 24.43 4.79
CA ALA A 38 4.18 24.07 6.02
C ALA A 38 2.98 24.97 6.32
N SER A 39 3.04 26.26 5.95
CA SER A 39 1.99 27.22 6.26
C SER A 39 0.75 26.98 5.40
N THR A 40 0.93 26.83 4.09
CA THR A 40 -0.15 26.49 3.17
C THR A 40 -0.75 25.11 3.49
N THR A 41 0.08 24.10 3.76
CA THR A 41 -0.39 22.76 4.14
C THR A 41 -1.25 22.80 5.41
N PHE A 42 -0.78 23.50 6.44
CA PHE A 42 -1.54 23.65 7.69
C PHE A 42 -2.87 24.38 7.47
N HIS A 43 -2.86 25.45 6.69
CA HIS A 43 -4.07 26.21 6.33
C HIS A 43 -5.08 25.35 5.55
N ASN A 44 -4.63 24.56 4.58
CA ASN A 44 -5.48 23.63 3.82
C ASN A 44 -6.14 22.59 4.74
N ILE A 45 -5.38 22.00 5.66
CA ILE A 45 -5.91 21.01 6.62
C ILE A 45 -6.92 21.66 7.59
N GLN A 46 -6.69 22.90 8.02
CA GLN A 46 -7.63 23.60 8.88
C GLN A 46 -8.95 23.93 8.17
N THR A 47 -8.86 24.50 6.97
CA THR A 47 -10.03 24.88 6.17
C THR A 47 -10.81 23.66 5.68
N SER A 48 -10.11 22.56 5.35
CA SER A 48 -10.68 21.32 4.85
C SER A 48 -10.61 20.16 5.86
N ASN A 49 -10.83 20.45 7.15
CA ASN A 49 -10.64 19.47 8.23
C ASN A 49 -11.43 18.16 8.06
N SER A 50 -12.66 18.23 7.55
CA SER A 50 -13.48 17.04 7.28
C SER A 50 -12.89 16.16 6.20
N LEU A 51 -12.22 16.76 5.20
CA LEU A 51 -11.56 16.03 4.13
C LEU A 51 -10.32 15.30 4.66
N PHE A 52 -9.50 15.97 5.48
CA PHE A 52 -8.35 15.32 6.13
C PHE A 52 -8.77 14.18 7.08
N LYS A 53 -9.89 14.31 7.80
CA LYS A 53 -10.47 13.20 8.57
C LYS A 53 -10.89 12.03 7.67
N ALA A 54 -11.42 12.30 6.49
CA ALA A 54 -11.80 11.27 5.54
C ALA A 54 -10.57 10.52 4.99
N GLU A 55 -9.46 11.21 4.77
CA GLU A 55 -8.16 10.58 4.45
C GLU A 55 -7.71 9.63 5.56
N VAL A 56 -7.65 10.11 6.82
CA VAL A 56 -7.26 9.28 7.96
C VAL A 56 -8.16 8.05 8.09
N PHE A 57 -9.47 8.22 7.91
CA PHE A 57 -10.42 7.11 7.93
C PHE A 57 -10.20 6.13 6.77
N GLY A 58 -9.90 6.63 5.58
CA GLY A 58 -9.57 5.79 4.42
C GLY A 58 -8.31 4.95 4.65
N TRP A 59 -7.28 5.53 5.28
CA TRP A 59 -6.08 4.77 5.69
C TRP A 59 -6.38 3.67 6.71
N ILE A 60 -7.31 3.91 7.65
CA ILE A 60 -7.76 2.87 8.59
C ILE A 60 -8.48 1.74 7.84
N ILE A 61 -9.32 2.06 6.85
CA ILE A 61 -9.95 1.04 5.99
C ILE A 61 -8.88 0.21 5.28
N ILE A 62 -7.89 0.87 4.67
CA ILE A 62 -6.77 0.20 3.99
C ILE A 62 -6.07 -0.75 4.94
N PHE A 63 -5.68 -0.28 6.13
CA PHE A 63 -5.02 -1.09 7.16
C PHE A 63 -5.83 -2.36 7.50
N ILE A 64 -7.13 -2.24 7.73
CA ILE A 64 -7.99 -3.38 8.07
C ILE A 64 -8.09 -4.36 6.88
N THR A 65 -8.34 -3.84 5.68
CA THR A 65 -8.45 -4.68 4.48
C THR A 65 -7.13 -5.34 4.11
N ASP A 66 -5.99 -4.75 4.46
CA ASP A 66 -4.68 -5.33 4.21
C ASP A 66 -4.42 -6.57 5.06
N ILE A 67 -4.86 -6.56 6.33
CA ILE A 67 -4.85 -7.74 7.22
C ILE A 67 -5.72 -8.86 6.63
N VAL A 68 -6.92 -8.51 6.15
CA VAL A 68 -7.84 -9.48 5.51
C VAL A 68 -7.21 -10.04 4.24
N ALA A 69 -6.55 -9.21 3.43
CA ALA A 69 -5.84 -9.66 2.24
C ALA A 69 -4.69 -10.62 2.58
N ALA A 70 -3.88 -10.33 3.60
CA ALA A 70 -2.80 -11.21 4.05
C ALA A 70 -3.32 -12.59 4.47
N TRP A 71 -4.37 -12.61 5.30
CA TRP A 71 -5.03 -13.84 5.74
C TRP A 71 -5.63 -14.63 4.56
N ALA A 72 -6.37 -13.95 3.68
CA ALA A 72 -7.07 -14.59 2.58
C ALA A 72 -6.08 -15.17 1.53
N LEU A 73 -5.02 -14.42 1.19
CA LEU A 73 -3.98 -14.87 0.28
C LEU A 73 -3.19 -16.05 0.85
N TYR A 74 -2.93 -16.08 2.16
CA TYR A 74 -2.32 -17.24 2.81
C TYR A 74 -3.14 -18.50 2.56
N PHE A 75 -4.42 -18.49 2.96
CA PHE A 75 -5.25 -19.68 2.82
C PHE A 75 -5.53 -20.06 1.36
N PHE A 76 -5.59 -19.08 0.46
CA PHE A 76 -5.74 -19.35 -0.97
C PHE A 76 -4.50 -20.02 -1.58
N LEU A 77 -3.29 -19.62 -1.20
CA LEU A 77 -2.05 -20.13 -1.79
C LEU A 77 -1.42 -21.29 -1.02
N LYS A 78 -1.89 -21.56 0.21
CA LYS A 78 -1.43 -22.68 1.03
C LYS A 78 -1.42 -24.03 0.30
N PRO A 79 -2.44 -24.40 -0.51
CA PRO A 79 -2.42 -25.67 -1.25
C PRO A 79 -1.30 -25.77 -2.31
N ILE A 80 -0.76 -24.62 -2.77
CA ILE A 80 0.34 -24.58 -3.74
C ILE A 80 1.68 -24.73 -3.04
N HIS A 81 1.94 -23.91 -2.00
CA HIS A 81 3.17 -24.00 -1.22
C HIS A 81 3.01 -23.38 0.17
N THR A 82 2.82 -24.23 1.19
CA THR A 82 2.52 -23.80 2.58
C THR A 82 3.53 -22.82 3.16
N SER A 83 4.84 -23.12 3.13
CA SER A 83 5.84 -22.30 3.82
C SER A 83 6.02 -20.91 3.19
N LEU A 84 6.11 -20.85 1.85
CA LEU A 84 6.23 -19.58 1.12
C LEU A 84 4.94 -18.76 1.17
N SER A 85 3.77 -19.41 1.18
CA SER A 85 2.51 -18.72 1.39
C SER A 85 2.44 -18.08 2.79
N LEU A 86 2.92 -18.79 3.82
CA LEU A 86 3.04 -18.22 5.17
C LEU A 86 4.04 -17.05 5.19
N LEU A 87 5.20 -17.21 4.57
CA LEU A 87 6.22 -16.15 4.49
C LEU A 87 5.66 -14.89 3.81
N ALA A 88 4.97 -15.03 2.68
CA ALA A 88 4.32 -13.91 2.01
C ALA A 88 3.33 -13.20 2.93
N ALA A 89 2.50 -13.94 3.68
CA ALA A 89 1.53 -13.35 4.60
C ALA A 89 2.19 -12.64 5.79
N LEU A 90 3.26 -13.21 6.36
CA LEU A 90 4.03 -12.59 7.44
C LEU A 90 4.70 -11.29 6.99
N LEU A 91 5.30 -11.28 5.79
CA LEU A 91 5.87 -10.07 5.20
C LEU A 91 4.80 -8.99 4.99
N ARG A 92 3.61 -9.38 4.51
CA ARG A 92 2.49 -8.43 4.35
C ARG A 92 2.05 -7.87 5.70
N LEU A 93 1.87 -8.70 6.72
CA LEU A 93 1.49 -8.24 8.07
C LEU A 93 2.55 -7.34 8.70
N MET A 94 3.85 -7.61 8.45
CA MET A 94 4.94 -6.74 8.88
C MET A 94 4.85 -5.36 8.20
N TYR A 95 4.60 -5.33 6.88
CA TYR A 95 4.27 -4.09 6.18
C TYR A 95 3.05 -3.40 6.80
N THR A 96 1.96 -4.12 7.04
CA THR A 96 0.72 -3.55 7.61
C THR A 96 0.99 -2.93 8.98
N ALA A 97 1.81 -3.55 9.82
CA ALA A 97 2.20 -3.00 11.11
C ALA A 97 2.98 -1.68 10.97
N ILE A 98 3.94 -1.60 10.03
CA ILE A 98 4.67 -0.36 9.71
C ILE A 98 3.71 0.71 9.19
N LEU A 99 2.76 0.35 8.32
CA LEU A 99 1.72 1.26 7.86
C LEU A 99 0.87 1.78 9.03
N GLY A 100 0.53 0.94 10.01
CA GLY A 100 -0.17 1.38 11.22
C GLY A 100 0.61 2.46 11.98
N ILE A 101 1.93 2.30 12.12
CA ILE A 101 2.82 3.31 12.72
C ILE A 101 2.81 4.60 11.90
N ALA A 102 2.85 4.50 10.56
CA ALA A 102 2.75 5.67 9.69
C ALA A 102 1.43 6.42 9.93
N ILE A 103 0.29 5.71 9.95
CA ILE A 103 -1.05 6.29 10.14
C ILE A 103 -1.17 7.07 11.46
N PHE A 104 -0.50 6.62 12.53
CA PHE A 104 -0.46 7.39 13.78
C PHE A 104 0.08 8.81 13.59
N ASN A 105 1.01 9.04 12.67
CA ASN A 105 1.51 10.38 12.38
C ASN A 105 0.45 11.26 11.70
N LEU A 106 -0.41 10.71 10.85
CA LEU A 106 -1.56 11.47 10.31
C LEU A 106 -2.55 11.86 11.41
N ILE A 107 -2.76 10.98 12.40
CA ILE A 107 -3.59 11.29 13.58
C ILE A 107 -2.96 12.45 14.38
N LEU A 108 -1.65 12.43 14.58
CA LEU A 108 -0.94 13.53 15.27
C LEU A 108 -1.06 14.84 14.50
N ALA A 109 -0.87 14.84 13.18
CA ALA A 109 -1.11 16.00 12.32
C ALA A 109 -2.56 16.53 12.44
N LEU A 110 -3.55 15.64 12.50
CA LEU A 110 -4.96 16.02 12.68
C LEU A 110 -5.20 16.66 14.05
N LEU A 111 -4.57 16.16 15.12
CA LEU A 111 -4.68 16.76 16.45
C LEU A 111 -4.07 18.16 16.50
N LEU A 112 -2.93 18.35 15.84
CA LEU A 112 -2.27 19.66 15.76
C LEU A 112 -3.09 20.70 15.01
N SER A 113 -3.80 20.30 13.95
CA SER A 113 -4.67 21.21 13.20
C SER A 113 -5.75 21.90 14.05
N LYS A 114 -6.09 21.33 15.21
CA LYS A 114 -7.16 21.81 16.10
C LYS A 114 -6.66 22.55 17.34
N ASN A 115 -5.39 22.39 17.70
CA ASN A 115 -4.86 22.88 18.96
C ASN A 115 -3.98 24.11 18.74
N THR A 116 -4.12 25.10 19.60
CA THR A 116 -3.19 26.25 19.68
C THR A 116 -1.98 25.86 20.51
N ILE A 117 -1.08 25.09 19.90
CA ILE A 117 0.30 24.90 20.40
C ILE A 117 1.26 25.85 19.69
N ALA A 118 2.48 26.00 20.20
CA ALA A 118 3.53 26.74 19.48
C ALA A 118 3.96 25.97 18.21
N ASN A 119 4.15 26.69 17.10
CA ASN A 119 4.61 26.17 15.80
C ASN A 119 3.80 24.98 15.24
N PRO A 120 2.46 25.02 15.23
CA PRO A 120 1.64 23.87 14.86
C PRO A 120 1.81 23.50 13.38
N GLU A 121 2.13 24.47 12.52
CA GLU A 121 2.44 24.25 11.10
C GLU A 121 3.70 23.40 10.91
N THR A 122 4.79 23.70 11.62
CA THR A 122 6.05 22.96 11.53
C THR A 122 5.88 21.52 12.00
N TYR A 123 5.21 21.31 13.13
CA TYR A 123 4.97 19.97 13.65
C TYR A 123 3.99 19.18 12.78
N THR A 124 2.98 19.84 12.20
CA THR A 124 2.08 19.19 11.23
C THR A 124 2.87 18.68 10.04
N MET A 125 3.74 19.52 9.45
CA MET A 125 4.58 19.12 8.34
C MET A 125 5.54 18.00 8.72
N LEU A 126 6.15 18.04 9.91
CA LEU A 126 7.02 16.98 10.42
C LEU A 126 6.28 15.63 10.48
N PHE A 127 5.06 15.60 11.01
CA PHE A 127 4.28 14.36 11.11
C PHE A 127 3.82 13.85 9.74
N LEU A 128 3.46 14.74 8.81
CA LEU A 128 3.16 14.34 7.43
C LEU A 128 4.38 13.74 6.73
N SER A 129 5.56 14.36 6.89
CA SER A 129 6.81 13.80 6.37
C SER A 129 7.20 12.48 7.04
N ALA A 130 6.95 12.35 8.36
CA ALA A 130 7.16 11.10 9.07
C ALA A 130 6.23 9.98 8.59
N PHE A 131 4.96 10.31 8.31
CA PHE A 131 4.02 9.38 7.66
C PHE A 131 4.58 8.85 6.34
N GLU A 132 4.99 9.74 5.43
CA GLU A 132 5.54 9.36 4.12
C GLU A 132 6.80 8.52 4.24
N TYR A 133 7.73 8.92 5.11
CA TYR A 133 8.99 8.21 5.28
C TYR A 133 8.79 6.81 5.86
N ILE A 134 7.99 6.67 6.93
CA ILE A 134 7.70 5.38 7.57
C ILE A 134 6.93 4.47 6.60
N TRP A 135 5.96 5.02 5.87
CA TRP A 135 5.21 4.25 4.88
C TRP A 135 6.12 3.76 3.75
N SER A 136 7.03 4.61 3.24
CA SER A 136 8.04 4.24 2.25
C SER A 136 8.92 3.08 2.74
N VAL A 137 9.39 3.10 3.99
CA VAL A 137 10.13 1.96 4.59
C VAL A 137 9.27 0.69 4.58
N GLY A 138 7.99 0.80 4.93
CA GLY A 138 7.05 -0.32 4.86
C GLY A 138 6.92 -0.89 3.44
N LEU A 139 6.89 -0.04 2.41
CA LEU A 139 6.73 -0.46 1.02
C LEU A 139 7.94 -1.26 0.48
N ILE A 140 9.13 -1.12 1.07
CA ILE A 140 10.27 -2.01 0.78
C ILE A 140 9.93 -3.45 1.21
N ILE A 141 9.36 -3.61 2.41
CA ILE A 141 8.91 -4.91 2.92
C ILE A 141 7.73 -5.45 2.10
N PHE A 142 6.84 -4.57 1.65
CA PHE A 142 5.77 -4.94 0.73
C PHE A 142 6.31 -5.49 -0.59
N GLY A 143 7.39 -4.92 -1.13
CA GLY A 143 8.09 -5.45 -2.29
C GLY A 143 8.60 -6.89 -2.07
N LEU A 144 9.16 -7.20 -0.90
CA LEU A 144 9.54 -8.58 -0.55
C LEU A 144 8.32 -9.51 -0.50
N HIS A 145 7.20 -9.06 0.07
CA HIS A 145 5.94 -9.79 0.04
C HIS A 145 5.54 -10.13 -1.40
N LEU A 146 5.54 -9.14 -2.31
CA LEU A 146 5.17 -9.33 -3.70
C LEU A 146 6.12 -10.28 -4.44
N PHE A 147 7.41 -10.27 -4.10
CA PHE A 147 8.37 -11.22 -4.67
C PHE A 147 8.01 -12.66 -4.31
N VAL A 148 7.77 -12.93 -3.02
CA VAL A 148 7.38 -14.28 -2.56
C VAL A 148 6.01 -14.67 -3.12
N LEU A 149 5.05 -13.74 -3.12
CA LEU A 149 3.71 -13.94 -3.68
C LEU A 149 3.79 -14.29 -5.17
N GLY A 150 4.57 -13.52 -5.94
CA GLY A 150 4.82 -13.73 -7.36
C GLY A 150 5.45 -15.09 -7.63
N TYR A 151 6.39 -15.52 -6.79
CA TYR A 151 7.00 -16.85 -6.89
C TYR A 151 6.01 -17.98 -6.61
N VAL A 152 5.21 -17.90 -5.54
CA VAL A 152 4.17 -18.92 -5.27
C VAL A 152 3.12 -18.95 -6.38
N ALA A 153 2.73 -17.77 -6.90
CA ALA A 153 1.86 -17.67 -8.06
C ALA A 153 2.50 -18.33 -9.30
N PHE A 154 3.81 -18.17 -9.49
CA PHE A 154 4.55 -18.78 -10.59
C PHE A 154 4.63 -20.31 -10.47
N LEU A 155 4.57 -20.87 -9.27
CA LEU A 155 4.47 -22.33 -9.08
C LEU A 155 3.07 -22.87 -9.42
N SER A 156 2.03 -22.05 -9.31
CA SER A 156 0.65 -22.45 -9.60
C SER A 156 0.44 -22.80 -11.08
N LYS A 157 -0.33 -23.85 -11.34
CA LYS A 157 -0.83 -24.18 -12.69
C LYS A 157 -2.05 -23.35 -13.09
N GLN A 158 -2.80 -22.82 -12.11
CA GLN A 158 -4.05 -22.09 -12.37
C GLN A 158 -3.81 -20.60 -12.61
N ILE A 159 -2.82 -20.00 -11.91
CA ILE A 159 -2.51 -18.58 -12.03
C ILE A 159 -1.73 -18.34 -13.34
N PRO A 160 -2.17 -17.42 -14.22
CA PRO A 160 -1.44 -17.06 -15.42
C PRO A 160 -0.02 -16.59 -15.11
N LYS A 161 0.98 -17.15 -15.80
CA LYS A 161 2.40 -16.81 -15.57
C LYS A 161 2.72 -15.33 -15.79
N PHE A 162 1.99 -14.68 -16.69
CA PHE A 162 2.13 -13.25 -16.92
C PHE A 162 1.81 -12.41 -15.67
N ILE A 163 0.81 -12.81 -14.86
CA ILE A 163 0.52 -12.13 -13.58
C ILE A 163 1.70 -12.28 -12.63
N SER A 164 2.30 -13.47 -12.54
CA SER A 164 3.49 -13.70 -11.72
C SER A 164 4.68 -12.83 -12.15
N ILE A 165 4.91 -12.67 -13.45
CA ILE A 165 5.96 -11.78 -13.98
C ILE A 165 5.68 -10.33 -13.59
N LEU A 166 4.44 -9.86 -13.74
CA LEU A 166 4.07 -8.52 -13.29
C LEU A 166 4.26 -8.33 -11.78
N LEU A 167 3.97 -9.34 -10.96
CA LEU A 167 4.23 -9.29 -9.51
C LEU A 167 5.72 -9.19 -9.19
N PHE A 168 6.59 -9.85 -9.95
CA PHE A 168 8.05 -9.67 -9.81
C PHE A 168 8.51 -8.27 -10.21
N ILE A 169 7.98 -7.73 -11.31
CA ILE A 169 8.26 -6.34 -11.72
C ILE A 169 7.78 -5.37 -10.63
N ALA A 170 6.59 -5.59 -10.08
CA ALA A 170 6.04 -4.79 -9.00
C ALA A 170 6.93 -4.85 -7.75
N ALA A 171 7.38 -6.05 -7.35
CA ALA A 171 8.29 -6.25 -6.24
C ALA A 171 9.59 -5.44 -6.40
N THR A 172 10.22 -5.53 -7.59
CA THR A 172 11.43 -4.76 -7.90
C THR A 172 11.16 -3.26 -7.87
N GLY A 173 10.04 -2.82 -8.44
CA GLY A 173 9.64 -1.41 -8.45
C GLY A 173 9.49 -0.85 -7.04
N TYR A 174 8.73 -1.51 -6.18
CA TYR A 174 8.56 -1.12 -4.77
C TYR A 174 9.91 -1.04 -4.04
N MET A 175 10.72 -2.10 -4.11
CA MET A 175 12.01 -2.10 -3.41
C MET A 175 12.92 -0.98 -3.91
N LEU A 176 13.06 -0.82 -5.24
CA LEU A 176 13.97 0.17 -5.81
C LEU A 176 13.54 1.60 -5.50
N ILE A 177 12.27 1.94 -5.77
CA ILE A 177 11.73 3.29 -5.54
C ILE A 177 11.88 3.66 -4.06
N HIS A 178 11.49 2.76 -3.16
CA HIS A 178 11.42 3.10 -1.73
C HIS A 178 12.76 3.02 -1.02
N VAL A 179 13.71 2.20 -1.46
CA VAL A 179 15.11 2.29 -1.02
C VAL A 179 15.71 3.64 -1.44
N MET A 180 15.41 4.10 -2.66
CA MET A 180 15.88 5.41 -3.10
C MET A 180 15.26 6.56 -2.33
N ASN A 181 13.93 6.54 -2.12
CA ASN A 181 13.22 7.56 -1.33
C ASN A 181 13.67 7.63 0.14
N THR A 182 14.30 6.59 0.67
CA THR A 182 14.69 6.54 2.09
C THR A 182 16.18 6.77 2.32
N MET A 183 17.04 6.33 1.39
CA MET A 183 18.50 6.34 1.54
C MET A 183 19.23 7.26 0.57
N PHE A 184 18.57 7.69 -0.50
CA PHE A 184 19.20 8.37 -1.64
C PHE A 184 18.37 9.57 -2.15
N THR A 185 17.79 10.32 -1.22
CA THR A 185 16.87 11.45 -1.48
C THR A 185 17.50 12.57 -2.31
N GLN A 186 18.82 12.62 -2.46
CA GLN A 186 19.50 13.59 -3.32
C GLN A 186 19.29 13.35 -4.83
N TYR A 187 18.69 12.23 -5.25
CA TYR A 187 18.49 11.87 -6.65
C TYR A 187 17.02 11.95 -7.11
N ASP A 188 16.30 13.01 -6.73
CA ASP A 188 14.86 13.21 -7.00
C ASP A 188 14.45 12.97 -8.47
N THR A 189 15.26 13.45 -9.43
CA THR A 189 15.00 13.23 -10.86
C THR A 189 15.03 11.76 -11.24
N MET A 190 16.00 11.00 -10.71
CA MET A 190 16.12 9.56 -11.00
C MET A 190 14.98 8.77 -10.34
N ILE A 191 14.63 9.13 -9.10
CA ILE A 191 13.49 8.56 -8.37
C ILE A 191 12.21 8.73 -9.19
N SER A 192 11.94 9.95 -9.66
CA SER A 192 10.74 10.27 -10.44
C SER A 192 10.68 9.47 -11.75
N LEU A 193 11.81 9.31 -12.44
CA LEU A 193 11.89 8.50 -13.66
C LEU A 193 11.59 7.02 -13.37
N ILE A 194 12.22 6.45 -12.34
CA ILE A 194 11.98 5.05 -11.94
C ILE A 194 10.52 4.86 -11.54
N GLN A 195 9.95 5.79 -10.76
CA GLN A 195 8.55 5.75 -10.37
C GLN A 195 7.63 5.73 -11.60
N SER A 196 7.85 6.63 -12.58
CA SER A 196 7.05 6.66 -13.81
C SER A 196 7.14 5.37 -14.63
N LEU A 197 8.33 4.75 -14.66
CA LEU A 197 8.58 3.51 -15.40
C LEU A 197 7.86 2.31 -14.77
N PHE A 198 7.88 2.22 -13.43
CA PHE A 198 7.35 1.07 -12.70
C PHE A 198 5.87 1.20 -12.31
N GLN A 199 5.31 2.42 -12.24
CA GLN A 199 3.95 2.66 -11.75
C GLN A 199 2.89 1.83 -12.49
N LEU A 200 2.89 1.86 -13.82
CA LEU A 200 1.91 1.11 -14.61
C LEU A 200 2.08 -0.42 -14.45
N PRO A 201 3.28 -1.00 -14.60
CA PRO A 201 3.50 -2.42 -14.33
C PRO A 201 3.13 -2.87 -12.90
N MET A 202 3.41 -2.05 -11.88
CA MET A 202 3.05 -2.33 -10.49
C MET A 202 1.54 -2.46 -10.34
N ILE A 203 0.80 -1.44 -10.77
CA ILE A 203 -0.67 -1.42 -10.74
C ILE A 203 -1.24 -2.61 -11.51
N ALA A 204 -0.69 -2.90 -12.70
CA ALA A 204 -1.13 -4.02 -13.53
C ALA A 204 -0.92 -5.38 -12.84
N GLY A 205 0.17 -5.57 -12.11
CA GLY A 205 0.44 -6.81 -11.38
C GLY A 205 -0.54 -7.05 -10.24
N GLU A 206 -0.75 -6.03 -9.41
CA GLU A 206 -1.60 -6.14 -8.23
C GLU A 206 -3.09 -6.19 -8.58
N LEU A 207 -3.56 -5.26 -9.43
CA LEU A 207 -4.94 -5.27 -9.89
C LEU A 207 -5.20 -6.47 -10.81
N GLY A 208 -4.23 -6.87 -11.63
CA GLY A 208 -4.33 -8.07 -12.45
C GLY A 208 -4.55 -9.33 -11.60
N LEU A 209 -3.80 -9.47 -10.50
CA LEU A 209 -4.02 -10.54 -9.53
C LEU A 209 -5.41 -10.43 -8.88
N ALA A 210 -5.80 -9.25 -8.41
CA ALA A 210 -7.09 -9.03 -7.76
C ALA A 210 -8.27 -9.38 -8.69
N ILE A 211 -8.24 -8.91 -9.93
CA ILE A 211 -9.25 -9.20 -10.95
C ILE A 211 -9.27 -10.69 -11.29
N TRP A 212 -8.10 -11.33 -11.44
CA TRP A 212 -8.05 -12.76 -11.70
C TRP A 212 -8.64 -13.58 -10.54
N LEU A 213 -8.31 -13.24 -9.29
CA LEU A 213 -8.89 -13.87 -8.10
C LEU A 213 -10.41 -13.70 -8.07
N LEU A 214 -10.90 -12.50 -8.38
CA LEU A 214 -12.33 -12.20 -8.46
C LEU A 214 -13.02 -13.07 -9.50
N LEU A 215 -12.47 -13.20 -10.70
CA LEU A 215 -13.14 -13.87 -11.81
C LEU A 215 -12.95 -15.39 -11.83
N LYS A 216 -11.74 -15.86 -11.55
CA LYS A 216 -11.32 -17.26 -11.75
C LYS A 216 -10.79 -17.95 -10.48
N GLY A 217 -10.32 -17.19 -9.48
CA GLY A 217 -9.73 -17.77 -8.27
C GLY A 217 -10.64 -18.78 -7.57
N GLY A 218 -10.13 -20.00 -7.35
CA GLY A 218 -10.83 -21.09 -6.66
C GLY A 218 -11.98 -21.72 -7.45
N LYS A 219 -12.17 -21.37 -8.73
CA LYS A 219 -13.06 -22.09 -9.64
C LYS A 219 -12.26 -23.22 -10.26
N HIS A 220 -12.69 -24.46 -10.05
CA HIS A 220 -12.11 -25.60 -10.74
C HIS A 220 -12.57 -25.51 -12.21
N SER A 221 -11.63 -25.46 -13.15
CA SER A 221 -11.97 -25.68 -14.56
C SER A 221 -12.27 -27.16 -14.71
N ASN A 222 -13.55 -27.50 -14.95
CA ASN A 222 -13.86 -28.75 -15.64
C ASN A 222 -13.22 -28.74 -17.02
#